data_AF-F7PM84-F1
#
_entry.id   AF-F7PM84-F1
#
_cell.length_a   1.000
_cell.length_b   1.000
_cell.length_c   1.000
_cell.angle_alpha   90.00
_cell.angle_beta   90.00
_cell.angle_gamma   90.00
#
_symmetry.space_group_name_H-M   'P 1'
#
loop_
_entity.id
_entity.type
_entity.pdbx_description
1 polymer ?
#
loop_
_entity_poly.entity_id
_entity_poly.type
_entity_poly.pdbx_seq_one_letter_code
_entity_poly.pdbx_strand_id
1 'polypeptide(L)'
;MTADTTPPITDDDRLLLGAGFAFGVMTTLIVLVLVLVMDGTLATGELVTTPEGLIAIAGIVFAGILGIALYVLAFPDNRANIPIAADDERPRE
;
A
#
# COMPACT_ATOMS: atom_id res chain seq x y z
N MET A 1 13.77 -33.72 11.03
CA MET A 1 13.77 -32.25 10.84
C MET A 1 14.19 -32.02 9.40
N THR A 2 13.24 -31.78 8.49
CA THR A 2 13.54 -31.37 7.12
C THR A 2 14.08 -29.95 7.18
N ALA A 3 15.27 -29.72 6.62
CA ALA A 3 15.83 -28.37 6.51
C ALA A 3 14.85 -27.51 5.70
N ASP A 4 14.52 -26.34 6.23
CA ASP A 4 13.72 -25.35 5.51
C ASP A 4 14.58 -24.81 4.35
N THR A 5 14.18 -25.13 3.13
CA THR A 5 14.85 -24.71 1.89
C THR A 5 14.23 -23.45 1.30
N THR A 6 13.34 -22.77 2.03
CA THR A 6 12.69 -21.55 1.53
C THR A 6 13.72 -20.43 1.44
N PRO A 7 13.93 -19.83 0.25
CA PRO A 7 14.84 -18.71 0.11
C PRO A 7 14.35 -17.52 0.96
N PRO A 8 15.25 -16.75 1.59
CA PRO A 8 14.87 -15.60 2.40
C PRO A 8 14.19 -14.53 1.53
N ILE A 9 13.13 -13.91 2.07
CA ILE A 9 12.45 -12.78 1.43
C ILE A 9 13.44 -11.64 1.23
N THR A 10 13.50 -11.10 0.01
CA THR A 10 14.35 -9.96 -0.32
C THR A 10 13.66 -8.64 0.06
N ASP A 11 14.41 -7.55 0.18
CA ASP A 11 13.81 -6.23 0.44
C ASP A 11 12.84 -5.80 -0.67
N ASP A 12 13.06 -6.28 -1.90
CA ASP A 12 12.17 -6.11 -3.04
C ASP A 12 10.82 -6.76 -2.78
N ASP A 13 10.84 -8.00 -2.30
CA ASP A 13 9.62 -8.74 -1.95
C ASP A 13 8.88 -8.04 -0.80
N ARG A 14 9.61 -7.47 0.18
CA ARG A 14 9.02 -6.69 1.28
C ARG A 14 8.33 -5.41 0.79
N LEU A 15 8.97 -4.68 -0.13
CA LEU A 15 8.41 -3.45 -0.71
C LEU A 15 7.20 -3.75 -1.60
N LEU A 16 7.26 -4.80 -2.41
CA LEU A 16 6.12 -5.25 -3.23
C LEU A 16 4.96 -5.73 -2.36
N LEU A 17 5.24 -6.44 -1.27
CA LEU A 17 4.22 -6.84 -0.31
C LEU A 17 3.55 -5.61 0.33
N GLY A 18 4.35 -4.63 0.76
CA GLY A 18 3.84 -3.37 1.31
C GLY A 18 3.02 -2.57 0.29
N ALA A 19 3.48 -2.50 -0.96
CA ALA A 19 2.76 -1.85 -2.05
C ALA A 19 1.41 -2.55 -2.32
N GLY A 20 1.42 -3.89 -2.39
CA GLY A 20 0.23 -4.70 -2.58
C GLY A 20 -0.79 -4.49 -1.45
N PHE A 21 -0.33 -4.41 -0.20
CA PHE A 21 -1.19 -4.08 0.93
C PHE A 21 -1.82 -2.69 0.80
N ALA A 22 -1.02 -1.66 0.48
CA ALA A 22 -1.53 -0.30 0.33
C ALA A 22 -2.54 -0.17 -0.83
N PHE A 23 -2.29 -0.82 -1.97
CA PHE A 23 -3.27 -0.89 -3.06
C PHE A 23 -4.52 -1.69 -2.69
N GLY A 24 -4.37 -2.74 -1.87
CA GLY A 24 -5.49 -3.48 -1.30
C GLY A 24 -6.39 -2.59 -0.45
N VAL A 25 -5.80 -1.79 0.46
CA VAL A 25 -6.52 -0.80 1.28
C VAL A 25 -7.20 0.26 0.42
N MET A 26 -6.51 0.79 -0.60
CA MET A 26 -7.10 1.73 -1.56
C MET A 26 -8.34 1.11 -2.23
N THR A 27 -8.23 -0.13 -2.69
CA THR A 27 -9.31 -0.84 -3.37
C THR A 27 -10.50 -1.08 -2.44
N THR A 28 -10.26 -1.50 -1.20
CA THR A 28 -11.35 -1.72 -0.24
C THR A 28 -12.05 -0.42 0.15
N LEU A 29 -11.34 0.70 0.26
CA LEU A 29 -11.95 2.01 0.48
C LEU A 29 -12.82 2.46 -0.70
N ILE A 30 -12.37 2.24 -1.94
CA ILE A 30 -13.16 2.52 -3.15
C ILE A 30 -14.45 1.67 -3.15
N VAL A 31 -14.32 0.37 -2.87
CA VAL A 31 -15.48 -0.53 -2.80
C VAL A 31 -16.44 -0.10 -1.69
N LEU A 32 -15.93 0.28 -0.51
CA LEU A 32 -16.75 0.79 0.58
C LEU A 32 -17.56 2.01 0.14
N VAL A 33 -16.91 3.01 -0.47
CA VAL A 33 -17.58 4.21 -0.99
C VAL A 33 -18.66 3.85 -2.01
N LEU A 34 -18.37 2.94 -2.95
CA LEU A 34 -19.36 2.47 -3.93
C LEU A 34 -20.57 1.83 -3.25
N VAL A 35 -20.35 0.95 -2.26
CA VAL A 35 -21.43 0.30 -1.51
C VAL A 35 -22.28 1.33 -0.77
N LEU A 36 -21.67 2.31 -0.11
CA LEU A 36 -22.40 3.37 0.60
C LEU A 36 -23.26 4.23 -0.33
N VAL A 37 -22.76 4.52 -1.54
CA VAL A 37 -23.52 5.24 -2.56
C VAL A 37 -24.66 4.39 -3.11
N MET A 38 -24.41 3.11 -3.40
CA MET A 38 -25.42 2.21 -3.97
C MET A 38 -26.56 1.91 -3.00
N ASP A 39 -26.28 1.83 -1.70
CA ASP A 39 -27.28 1.62 -0.65
C ASP A 39 -27.99 2.92 -0.22
N GLY A 40 -27.59 4.07 -0.77
CA GLY A 40 -28.20 5.38 -0.45
C GLY A 40 -27.79 5.95 0.91
N THR A 41 -26.83 5.32 1.59
CA THR A 41 -26.24 5.84 2.84
C THR A 41 -25.43 7.13 2.61
N LEU A 42 -24.81 7.24 1.43
CA LEU A 42 -24.02 8.42 1.04
C LEU A 42 -24.52 8.95 -0.30
N ALA A 43 -24.92 10.22 -0.38
CA ALA A 43 -25.25 10.82 -1.67
C ALA A 43 -23.96 11.13 -2.46
N THR A 44 -24.01 11.02 -3.79
CA THR A 44 -22.84 11.33 -4.64
C THR A 44 -22.34 12.77 -4.49
N GLY A 45 -23.25 13.71 -4.22
CA GLY A 45 -22.89 15.10 -3.91
C GLY A 45 -22.14 15.25 -2.59
N GLU A 46 -22.42 14.39 -1.61
CA GLU A 46 -21.83 14.46 -0.28
C GLU A 46 -20.35 14.07 -0.26
N LEU A 47 -19.89 13.27 -1.23
CA LEU A 47 -18.48 12.89 -1.37
C LEU A 47 -17.51 14.08 -1.31
N VAL A 48 -17.92 15.23 -1.85
CA VAL A 48 -17.06 16.42 -1.94
C VAL A 48 -17.56 17.60 -1.11
N THR A 49 -18.75 17.51 -0.51
CA THR A 49 -19.33 18.59 0.28
C THR A 49 -19.34 18.31 1.78
N THR A 50 -19.17 17.06 2.20
CA THR A 50 -19.16 16.69 3.63
C THR A 50 -17.76 16.28 4.10
N PRO A 51 -17.45 16.48 5.40
CA PRO A 51 -16.20 16.02 5.98
C PRO A 51 -15.98 14.51 5.80
N GLU A 52 -17.03 13.70 5.94
CA GLU A 52 -16.95 12.24 5.83
C GLU A 52 -16.54 11.81 4.42
N GLY A 53 -17.15 12.42 3.40
CA GLY A 53 -16.78 12.20 2.00
C GLY A 53 -15.34 12.59 1.71
N LEU A 54 -14.92 13.77 2.17
CA LEU A 54 -13.55 14.25 2.00
C LEU A 54 -12.52 13.37 2.71
N ILE A 55 -12.84 12.84 3.91
CA ILE A 55 -11.97 11.90 4.63
C ILE A 55 -11.81 10.60 3.85
N ALA A 56 -12.89 10.06 3.29
CA ALA A 56 -12.82 8.85 2.46
C ALA A 56 -11.95 9.06 1.23
N ILE A 57 -12.13 10.18 0.52
CA ILE A 57 -11.29 10.55 -0.64
C ILE A 57 -9.83 10.71 -0.22
N ALA A 58 -9.56 11.42 0.88
CA ALA A 58 -8.21 11.61 1.39
C ALA A 58 -7.54 10.27 1.73
N GLY A 59 -8.28 9.33 2.34
CA GLY A 59 -7.80 7.99 2.64
C GLY A 59 -7.46 7.18 1.38
N ILE A 60 -8.31 7.24 0.35
CA ILE A 60 -8.06 6.59 -0.94
C ILE A 60 -6.79 7.14 -1.60
N VAL A 61 -6.68 8.47 -1.67
CA VAL A 61 -5.53 9.15 -2.28
C VAL A 61 -4.26 8.82 -1.49
N PHE A 62 -4.30 8.87 -0.16
CA PHE A 62 -3.17 8.55 0.70
C PHE A 62 -2.69 7.11 0.52
N ALA A 63 -3.61 6.14 0.53
CA ALA A 63 -3.28 4.73 0.29
C ALA A 63 -2.68 4.52 -1.11
N GLY A 64 -3.20 5.22 -2.12
CA GLY A 64 -2.63 5.21 -3.48
C GLY A 64 -1.21 5.78 -3.53
N ILE A 65 -0.94 6.91 -2.87
CA ILE A 65 0.40 7.50 -2.78
C ILE A 65 1.38 6.53 -2.13
N LEU A 66 1.00 5.90 -1.00
CA LEU A 66 1.85 4.92 -0.33
C LEU A 66 2.10 3.69 -1.21
N GLY A 67 1.06 3.16 -1.86
CA GLY A 67 1.18 2.03 -2.78
C GLY A 67 2.13 2.33 -3.93
N ILE A 68 1.99 3.49 -4.58
CA ILE A 68 2.87 3.94 -5.65
C ILE A 68 4.30 4.13 -5.15
N ALA A 69 4.49 4.78 -4.01
CA ALA A 69 5.83 5.00 -3.45
C ALA A 69 6.55 3.68 -3.18
N LEU A 70 5.87 2.72 -2.53
CA LEU A 70 6.44 1.39 -2.26
C LEU A 70 6.68 0.59 -3.53
N TYR A 71 5.76 0.67 -4.50
CA TYR A 71 5.89 0.00 -5.80
C TYR A 71 7.07 0.53 -6.61
N VAL A 72 7.21 1.86 -6.70
CA VAL A 72 8.32 2.50 -7.42
C VAL A 72 9.65 2.19 -6.73
N LEU A 73 9.68 2.22 -5.39
CA LEU A 73 10.86 1.82 -4.64
C LEU A 73 11.19 0.35 -4.85
N ALA A 74 10.24 -0.53 -5.16
CA ALA A 74 10.55 -1.92 -5.44
C ALA A 74 11.44 -2.12 -6.68
N PHE A 75 11.52 -1.15 -7.61
CA PHE A 75 12.38 -1.27 -8.78
C PHE A 75 13.83 -0.84 -8.51
N PRO A 76 14.83 -1.62 -8.96
CA PRO A 76 16.24 -1.36 -8.69
C PRO A 76 16.72 -0.01 -9.28
N ASP A 77 16.20 0.39 -10.45
CA ASP A 77 16.53 1.67 -11.08
C ASP A 77 16.15 2.90 -10.22
N ASN A 78 15.12 2.76 -9.38
CA ASN A 78 14.64 3.84 -8.52
C ASN A 78 15.33 3.88 -7.14
N ARG A 79 15.88 2.75 -6.67
CA ARG A 79 16.67 2.67 -5.42
C ARG A 79 18.09 3.17 -5.56
N ALA A 80 18.65 3.19 -6.77
CA ALA A 80 19.98 3.75 -7.01
C ALA A 80 20.11 5.21 -6.52
N ASN A 81 18.98 5.94 -6.42
CA ASN A 81 18.91 7.31 -5.93
C ASN A 81 18.46 7.45 -4.47
N ILE A 82 18.04 6.36 -3.81
CA ILE A 82 17.48 6.36 -2.45
C ILE A 82 18.14 5.22 -1.65
N PRO A 83 19.15 5.50 -0.82
CA PRO A 83 19.82 4.47 -0.03
C PRO A 83 18.86 3.91 1.03
N ILE A 84 18.26 2.76 0.74
CA ILE A 84 17.55 1.96 1.74
C ILE A 84 18.61 1.11 2.44
N ALA A 85 18.80 1.33 3.74
CA ALA A 85 19.75 0.56 4.53
C ALA A 85 19.32 -0.92 4.53
N ALA A 86 20.25 -1.81 4.15
CA ALA A 86 20.09 -3.25 4.27
C ALA A 86 20.19 -3.65 5.75
N ASP A 87 19.09 -3.50 6.48
CA ASP A 87 19.05 -3.69 7.94
C ASP A 87 19.04 -5.17 8.40
N ASP A 88 19.52 -6.12 7.59
CA ASP A 88 19.56 -7.54 7.99
C ASP A 88 20.89 -8.27 7.70
N GLU A 89 21.98 -7.56 7.36
CA GLU A 89 23.32 -8.14 7.45
C GLU A 89 23.82 -8.13 8.91
N ARG A 90 23.14 -8.87 9.80
CA ARG A 90 23.79 -9.29 11.04
C ARG A 90 24.77 -10.41 10.71
N PRO A 91 26.10 -10.21 10.87
CA PRO A 91 27.05 -11.30 10.78
C PRO A 91 26.69 -12.29 11.89
N ARG A 92 26.31 -13.52 11.54
CA ARG A 92 26.24 -14.60 12.52
C ARG A 92 27.68 -14.96 12.88
N GLU A 93 28.13 -14.51 14.05
CA GLU A 93 29.31 -15.06 14.73
C GLU A 93 29.06 -16.52 15.17
#